data_AF-A0A512BP39-F1
#
_entry.id   AF-A0A512BP39-F1
#
_cell.length_a   1.000
_cell.length_b   1.000
_cell.length_c   1.000
_cell.angle_alpha   90.00
_cell.angle_beta   90.00
_cell.angle_gamma   90.00
#
_symmetry.space_group_name_H-M   'P 1'
#
loop_
_entity.id
_entity.type
_entity.pdbx_description
1 polymer ?
#
loop_
_entity_poly.entity_id
_entity_poly.type
_entity_poly.pdbx_seq_one_letter_code
_entity_poly.pdbx_strand_id
1 'polypeptide(L)'
;MLSDGQWALLEPLIEACRPKGKTPPQDLRRTLSAILWRHQNGAKGRAVPGELGPWWRAAQIFIRWARSGVWERLLHLVQECGIKLGMVFLDGTSVRAHQKAAGARR
;
A
#
# COMPACT_ATOMS: atom_id res chain seq x y z
N MET A 1 10.86 -4.29 -4.65
CA MET A 1 11.06 -3.58 -3.36
C MET A 1 11.08 -2.08 -3.60
N LEU A 2 10.72 -1.27 -2.61
CA LEU A 2 10.82 0.20 -2.70
C LEU A 2 12.29 0.63 -2.59
N SER A 3 12.78 1.40 -3.55
CA SER A 3 14.08 2.07 -3.42
C SER A 3 14.04 3.16 -2.35
N ASP A 4 15.20 3.56 -1.83
CA ASP A 4 15.27 4.62 -0.80
C ASP A 4 14.68 5.94 -1.30
N GLY A 5 14.95 6.32 -2.56
CA GLY A 5 14.38 7.52 -3.17
C GLY A 5 12.86 7.47 -3.30
N GLN A 6 12.29 6.33 -3.72
CA GLN A 6 10.84 6.16 -3.76
C GLN A 6 10.22 6.20 -2.36
N TRP A 7 10.91 5.61 -1.37
CA TRP A 7 10.44 5.62 0.02
C TRP A 7 10.42 7.03 0.60
N ALA A 8 11.50 7.81 0.41
CA ALA A 8 11.59 9.18 0.91
C ALA A 8 10.49 10.10 0.38
N LEU A 9 10.01 9.85 -0.84
CA LEU A 9 8.87 10.57 -1.42
C LEU A 9 7.52 10.07 -0.88
N LEU A 10 7.38 8.76 -0.67
CA LEU A 10 6.13 8.13 -0.26
C LEU A 10 5.84 8.30 1.23
N GLU A 11 6.84 8.13 2.08
CA GLU A 11 6.73 8.13 3.54
C GLU A 11 5.95 9.33 4.09
N PRO A 12 6.28 10.59 3.73
CA PRO A 12 5.54 11.74 4.25
C PRO A 12 4.06 11.74 3.84
N LEU A 13 3.75 11.29 2.62
CA LEU A 13 2.37 11.21 2.13
C LEU A 13 1.58 10.11 2.86
N ILE A 14 2.25 8.99 3.12
CA ILE A 14 1.69 7.88 3.90
C ILE A 14 1.40 8.31 5.33
N GLU A 15 2.34 8.97 6.00
CA GLU A 15 2.14 9.47 7.37
C GLU A 15 1.04 10.54 7.45
N ALA A 16 0.86 11.34 6.40
CA ALA A 16 -0.23 12.31 6.32
C ALA A 16 -1.63 11.64 6.20
N CYS A 17 -1.73 10.46 5.59
CA CYS A 17 -3.02 9.84 5.26
C CYS A 17 -3.40 8.62 6.12
N ARG A 18 -2.42 7.96 6.75
CA ARG A 18 -2.63 6.77 7.56
C ARG A 18 -3.18 7.13 8.95
N PRO A 19 -3.97 6.25 9.58
CA PRO A 19 -4.37 6.45 10.97
C PRO A 19 -3.13 6.54 11.86
N LYS A 20 -3.15 7.46 12.84
CA LYS A 20 -2.09 7.56 13.86
C LYS A 20 -2.00 6.22 14.59
N GLY A 21 -0.97 5.43 14.26
CA GLY A 21 -0.85 4.04 14.66
C GLY A 21 0.60 3.68 14.93
N LYS A 22 0.81 2.76 15.88
CA LYS A 22 2.10 2.41 16.46
C LYS A 22 3.06 1.62 15.53
N THR A 23 2.78 1.49 14.23
CA THR A 23 3.66 0.73 13.33
C THR A 23 4.92 1.55 13.03
N PRO A 24 6.12 1.07 13.43
CA PRO A 24 7.37 1.78 13.15
C PRO A 24 7.56 1.98 11.63
N PRO A 25 8.19 3.09 11.20
CA PRO A 25 8.39 3.37 9.77
C PRO A 25 9.10 2.26 8.99
N GLN A 26 10.09 1.61 9.62
CA GLN A 26 10.81 0.47 9.04
C GLN A 26 9.87 -0.71 8.70
N ASP A 27 8.91 -1.00 9.57
CA ASP A 27 7.93 -2.06 9.35
C ASP A 27 6.90 -1.63 8.30
N LEU A 28 6.64 -0.33 8.18
CA LEU A 28 5.73 0.25 7.19
C LEU A 28 6.29 0.10 5.77
N ARG A 29 7.57 0.47 5.55
CA ARG A 29 8.25 0.29 4.27
C ARG A 29 8.26 -1.16 3.81
N ARG A 30 8.58 -2.06 4.75
CA ARG A 30 8.61 -3.50 4.52
C ARG A 30 7.23 -4.04 4.16
N THR A 31 6.21 -3.63 4.91
CA THR A 31 4.81 -4.02 4.67
C THR A 31 4.30 -3.51 3.33
N LEU A 32 4.60 -2.27 2.96
CA LEU A 32 4.20 -1.71 1.67
C LEU A 32 4.93 -2.37 0.50
N SER A 33 6.21 -2.66 0.66
CA SER A 33 6.96 -3.46 -0.30
C SER A 33 6.34 -4.84 -0.50
N ALA A 34 5.87 -5.50 0.57
CA ALA A 34 5.14 -6.77 0.49
C ALA A 34 3.81 -6.63 -0.27
N ILE A 35 3.04 -5.57 -0.01
CA ILE A 35 1.78 -5.29 -0.70
C ILE A 35 2.05 -5.09 -2.19
N LEU A 36 3.01 -4.24 -2.56
CA LEU A 36 3.36 -3.99 -3.96
C LEU A 36 3.83 -5.26 -4.67
N TRP A 37 4.69 -6.04 -4.02
CA TRP A 37 5.17 -7.30 -4.57
C TRP A 37 4.02 -8.26 -4.86
N ARG A 38 3.03 -8.40 -3.96
CA ARG A 38 1.86 -9.27 -4.20
C ARG A 38 1.07 -8.86 -5.42
N HIS A 39 0.88 -7.56 -5.62
CA HIS A 39 0.10 -7.04 -6.76
C HIS A 39 0.85 -7.19 -8.08
N GLN A 40 2.15 -6.91 -8.10
CA GLN A 40 2.98 -7.07 -9.31
C GLN A 40 3.10 -8.52 -9.75
N ASN A 41 3.23 -9.46 -8.80
CA ASN A 41 3.44 -10.87 -9.10
C ASN A 41 2.12 -11.65 -9.28
N GLY A 42 0.96 -10.97 -9.24
CA GLY A 42 -0.36 -11.61 -9.36
C GLY A 42 -0.58 -12.73 -8.32
N ALA A 43 0.12 -12.66 -7.18
CA ALA A 43 0.31 -13.82 -6.32
C ALA A 43 -1.00 -14.21 -5.63
N LYS A 44 -1.61 -15.29 -6.11
CA LYS A 44 -2.69 -16.02 -5.44
C LYS A 44 -2.09 -16.78 -4.24
N GLY A 45 -1.95 -16.12 -3.09
CA GLY A 45 -1.66 -16.81 -1.83
C GLY A 45 -0.54 -16.20 -0.96
N ARG A 46 0.19 -17.08 -0.27
CA ARG A 46 1.15 -16.76 0.82
C ARG A 46 2.58 -16.52 0.34
N ALA A 47 2.79 -16.40 -0.98
CA ALA A 47 4.11 -16.41 -1.61
C ALA A 47 4.98 -15.15 -1.38
N VAL A 48 4.64 -14.29 -0.42
CA VAL A 48 5.44 -13.10 -0.12
C VAL A 48 6.81 -13.54 0.39
N PRO A 49 7.92 -13.00 -0.16
CA PRO A 49 9.26 -13.26 0.35
C PRO A 49 9.34 -13.01 1.86
N GLY A 50 9.94 -13.94 2.61
CA GLY A 50 10.06 -13.82 4.08
C GLY A 50 10.84 -12.57 4.52
N GLU A 51 11.73 -12.07 3.66
CA GLU A 51 12.44 -10.80 3.80
C GLU A 51 11.52 -9.58 3.82
N LEU A 52 10.28 -9.67 3.34
CA LEU A 52 9.26 -8.62 3.44
C LEU A 52 8.32 -8.81 4.64
N GLY A 53 8.63 -9.80 5.49
CA GLY A 53 7.87 -10.11 6.68
C GLY A 53 6.61 -10.94 6.38
N PRO A 54 5.76 -11.13 7.39
CA PRO A 54 4.61 -12.02 7.26
C PRO A 54 3.59 -11.50 6.24
N TRP A 55 3.25 -12.33 5.25
CA TRP A 55 2.23 -12.03 4.23
C TRP A 55 0.87 -11.60 4.82
N TRP A 56 0.50 -12.15 5.98
CA TRP A 56 -0.76 -11.83 6.66
C TRP A 56 -0.81 -10.40 7.16
N ARG A 57 0.33 -9.84 7.58
CA ARG A 57 0.42 -8.45 8.04
C ARG A 57 0.20 -7.48 6.89
N ALA A 58 0.83 -7.75 5.74
CA ALA A 58 0.60 -7.02 4.50
C ALA A 58 -0.88 -7.06 4.09
N ALA A 59 -1.52 -8.23 4.14
CA ALA A 59 -2.94 -8.37 3.85
C ALA A 59 -3.82 -7.59 4.85
N GLN A 60 -3.53 -7.66 6.15
CA GLN A 60 -4.29 -6.95 7.19
C GLN A 60 -4.20 -5.43 7.04
N ILE A 61 -2.99 -4.88 6.87
CA ILE A 61 -2.79 -3.44 6.66
C ILE A 61 -3.52 -3.01 5.38
N PHE A 62 -3.36 -3.79 4.32
CA PHE A 62 -4.06 -3.54 3.06
C PHE A 62 -5.58 -3.39 3.24
N ILE A 63 -6.22 -4.37 3.89
CA ILE A 63 -7.67 -4.39 4.13
C ILE A 63 -8.09 -3.24 5.05
N ARG A 64 -7.35 -2.98 6.14
CA ARG A 64 -7.67 -1.88 7.07
C ARG A 64 -7.60 -0.54 6.36
N TRP A 65 -6.55 -0.30 5.59
CA TRP A 65 -6.35 0.95 4.86
C TRP A 65 -7.39 1.15 3.76
N ALA A 66 -7.83 0.09 3.10
CA ALA A 66 -8.96 0.14 2.17
C ALA A 66 -10.25 0.55 2.87
N ARG A 67 -10.57 -0.08 4.01
CA ARG A 67 -11.77 0.27 4.80
C ARG A 67 -11.75 1.69 5.37
N SER A 68 -10.57 2.23 5.64
CA SER A 68 -10.39 3.58 6.19
C SER A 68 -10.13 4.66 5.12
N GLY A 69 -10.19 4.32 3.83
CA GLY A 69 -9.97 5.26 2.71
C GLY A 69 -8.53 5.79 2.61
N VAL A 70 -7.55 5.12 3.23
CA VAL A 70 -6.15 5.57 3.23
C VAL A 70 -5.56 5.51 1.83
N TRP A 71 -5.87 4.45 1.08
CA TRP A 71 -5.40 4.29 -0.30
C TRP A 71 -5.90 5.40 -1.23
N GLU A 72 -7.13 5.86 -1.03
CA GLU A 72 -7.73 6.95 -1.81
C GLU A 72 -7.02 8.28 -1.53
N ARG A 73 -6.83 8.61 -0.25
CA ARG A 73 -6.08 9.81 0.16
C ARG A 73 -4.64 9.76 -0.34
N LEU A 74 -3.99 8.59 -0.24
CA LEU A 74 -2.62 8.42 -0.73
C LEU A 74 -2.54 8.61 -2.25
N LEU A 75 -3.49 8.05 -3.01
CA LEU A 75 -3.56 8.24 -4.46
C LEU A 75 -3.71 9.72 -4.82
N HIS A 76 -4.61 10.43 -4.13
CA HIS A 76 -4.82 11.87 -4.34
C HIS A 76 -3.54 12.67 -4.11
N LEU A 77 -2.86 12.45 -2.98
CA LEU A 77 -1.61 13.13 -2.64
C LEU A 77 -0.50 12.85 -3.66
N VAL A 78 -0.36 11.59 -4.10
CA VAL A 78 0.63 11.20 -5.11
C VAL A 78 0.36 11.90 -6.45
N GLN A 79 -0.91 12.04 -6.84
CA GLN A 79 -1.32 12.76 -8.05
C GLN A 79 -1.05 14.27 -7.94
N GLU A 80 -1.37 14.89 -6.80
CA GLU A 80 -1.11 16.31 -6.54
C GLU A 80 0.38 16.64 -6.56
N CYS A 81 1.22 15.77 -5.99
CA CYS A 81 2.67 15.93 -6.01
C CYS A 81 3.32 15.58 -7.35
N GLY A 82 2.54 15.14 -8.36
CA GLY A 82 3.05 14.76 -9.68
C GLY A 82 3.97 13.54 -9.66
N ILE A 83 3.90 12.70 -8.62
CA ILE A 83 4.85 11.62 -8.42
C ILE A 83 4.46 10.43 -9.30
N LYS A 84 5.18 10.24 -10.40
CA LYS A 84 5.05 9.06 -11.26
C LYS A 84 5.80 7.89 -10.65
N LEU A 85 5.17 7.24 -9.67
CA LEU A 85 5.85 6.25 -8.87
C LEU A 85 6.13 4.92 -9.60
N GLY A 86 5.66 4.75 -10.85
CA GLY A 86 5.81 3.51 -11.64
C GLY A 86 5.11 2.31 -10.99
N MET A 87 4.32 2.54 -9.94
CA MET A 87 3.64 1.50 -9.19
C MET A 87 2.29 1.25 -9.83
N VAL A 88 2.21 0.18 -10.61
CA VAL A 88 0.97 -0.35 -11.19
C VAL A 88 -0.14 -0.45 -10.14
N PHE A 89 0.19 -0.73 -8.87
CA PHE A 89 -0.77 -0.81 -7.78
C PHE A 89 -1.38 0.55 -7.35
N LEU A 90 -0.66 1.66 -7.50
CA LEU A 90 -1.16 3.02 -7.24
C LEU A 90 -1.65 3.69 -8.53
N ASP A 91 -1.93 2.92 -9.59
CA ASP A 91 -2.78 3.42 -10.64
C ASP A 91 -4.23 3.46 -10.11
N GLY A 92 -5.01 4.46 -10.57
CA GLY A 92 -6.39 4.61 -10.11
C GLY A 92 -7.26 3.37 -10.42
N THR A 93 -6.81 2.47 -11.30
CA THR A 93 -7.49 1.23 -11.68
C THR A 93 -7.39 0.18 -10.58
N SER A 94 -6.21 -0.02 -10.01
CA SER A 94 -5.93 -0.92 -8.90
C SER A 94 -6.64 -0.44 -7.64
N VAL A 95 -6.54 0.85 -7.29
CA VAL A 95 -7.25 1.39 -6.10
C VAL A 95 -8.77 1.20 -6.23
N ARG A 96 -9.36 1.46 -7.42
CA ARG A 96 -10.80 1.27 -7.67
C ARG A 96 -11.23 -0.20 -7.73
N ALA A 97 -10.42 -1.09 -8.30
CA ALA A 97 -10.70 -2.53 -8.30
C ALA A 97 -10.79 -3.06 -6.86
N HIS A 98 -9.93 -2.57 -5.98
CA HIS A 98 -9.91 -2.98 -4.58
C HIS A 98 -10.99 -2.30 -3.75
N GLN A 99 -11.46 -1.11 -4.12
CA GLN A 99 -12.66 -0.50 -3.56
C GLN A 99 -13.89 -1.42 -3.76
N LYS A 100 -14.07 -1.97 -4.98
CA LYS A 100 -15.14 -2.93 -5.26
C LYS A 100 -15.01 -4.22 -4.46
N ALA A 101 -13.78 -4.66 -4.18
CA ALA A 101 -13.50 -5.84 -3.37
C ALA A 101 -13.63 -5.60 -1.85
N ALA A 102 -13.33 -4.39 -1.37
CA ALA A 102 -13.44 -4.00 0.05
C ALA A 102 -14.86 -3.52 0.43
N GLY A 103 -15.66 -3.14 -0.56
CA GLY A 103 -17.01 -2.60 -0.44
C GLY A 103 -18.14 -3.62 -0.49
N ALA A 104 -17.94 -4.86 -0.05
CA ALA A 104 -19.07 -5.71 0.33
C ALA A 104 -19.71 -5.14 1.60
N ARG A 105 -20.57 -4.14 1.39
CA ARG A 105 -21.44 -3.54 2.40
C ARG A 105 -22.38 -4.63 2.94
N ARG A 106 -22.34 -4.88 4.26
CA ARG A 106 -23.52 -5.36 4.98
C ARG A 106 -24.41 -4.15 5.25
#